data_AF-A0A1V6GZL0-F1
#
_entry.id   AF-A0A1V6GZL0-F1
#
_cell.length_a   1.000
_cell.length_b   1.000
_cell.length_c   1.000
_cell.angle_alpha   90.00
_cell.angle_beta   90.00
_cell.angle_gamma   90.00
#
_symmetry.space_group_name_H-M   'P 1'
#
loop_
_entity.id
_entity.type
_entity.pdbx_description
1 polymer ?
#
loop_
_entity_poly.entity_id
_entity_poly.type
_entity_poly.pdbx_seq_one_letter_code
_entity_poly.pdbx_strand_id
1 'polypeptide(L)'
;MILGTIWRNGAFWPSIFPVGVTLVALFALFVRKIRRPAAILLGLGLVWIATSQLDLPYVSVPRVQAPGLLLITLAAALGFEGLGLRTSVVAALVIIGSAIYTVPTLWARSNSDDEEDLLRKTTELLPSNSVTVVRRGYEDHPLEPAHLDWPDYWFQPPFRDDKVRDIKRFLSKPNFDKPVYFIKGIRCFYRKCGERGEHPACLELGRRFTLKPVYVKEVPLRRLPIDRNLANPLSDMDFRWCYSDDGPFEIGLFQVLPKSPSN
;
A
#
# COMPACT_ATOMS: atom_id res chain seq x y z
N MET A 1 -18.94 19.85 3.69
CA MET A 1 -17.87 19.48 4.65
C MET A 1 -18.33 18.39 5.62
N ILE A 2 -19.44 18.57 6.36
CA ILE A 2 -19.94 17.63 7.38
C ILE A 2 -20.31 16.23 6.81
N LEU A 3 -20.88 16.14 5.59
CA LEU A 3 -21.19 14.84 4.98
C LEU A 3 -19.91 14.03 4.70
N GLY A 4 -18.85 14.65 4.17
CA GLY A 4 -17.57 13.96 3.91
C GLY A 4 -16.92 13.38 5.17
N THR A 5 -17.23 13.95 6.34
CA THR A 5 -16.76 13.51 7.66
C THR A 5 -17.39 12.19 8.10
N ILE A 6 -18.65 11.95 7.75
CA ILE A 6 -19.34 10.68 8.05
C ILE A 6 -18.84 9.57 7.11
N TRP A 7 -18.67 9.91 5.82
CA TRP A 7 -18.26 8.94 4.82
C TRP A 7 -16.85 8.40 5.03
N ARG A 8 -15.95 9.08 5.76
CA ARG A 8 -14.55 8.65 6.02
C ARG A 8 -14.29 8.16 7.44
N ASN A 9 -15.33 7.72 8.15
CA ASN A 9 -15.20 7.21 9.51
C ASN A 9 -15.00 5.68 9.49
N GLY A 10 -13.77 5.23 9.73
CA GLY A 10 -13.42 3.83 9.71
C GLY A 10 -14.14 2.99 10.76
N ALA A 11 -14.66 3.57 11.84
CA ALA A 11 -15.45 2.85 12.86
C ALA A 11 -16.78 2.31 12.33
N PHE A 12 -17.23 2.79 11.16
CA PHE A 12 -18.45 2.36 10.49
C PHE A 12 -18.20 1.74 9.12
N TRP A 13 -16.94 1.47 8.77
CA TRP A 13 -16.58 0.81 7.52
C TRP A 13 -16.33 -0.68 7.77
N PRO A 14 -17.27 -1.57 7.42
CA PRO A 14 -17.16 -2.98 7.76
C PRO A 14 -15.97 -3.67 7.09
N SER A 15 -15.47 -3.12 5.97
CA SER A 15 -14.27 -3.64 5.32
C SER A 15 -12.97 -3.30 6.05
N ILE A 16 -12.92 -2.32 6.95
CA ILE A 16 -11.68 -1.95 7.66
C ILE A 16 -11.76 -2.04 9.18
N PHE A 17 -12.97 -2.08 9.75
CA PHE A 17 -13.19 -2.24 11.19
C PHE A 17 -14.42 -3.10 11.47
N PRO A 18 -14.38 -4.02 12.46
CA PRO A 18 -15.54 -4.81 12.84
C PRO A 18 -16.61 -3.92 13.49
N VAL A 19 -17.64 -3.51 12.72
CA VAL A 19 -18.67 -2.54 13.17
C VAL A 19 -19.42 -3.01 14.42
N GLY A 20 -19.46 -4.32 14.69
CA GLY A 20 -19.98 -4.88 15.93
C GLY A 20 -19.29 -4.31 17.18
N VAL A 21 -17.99 -4.01 17.10
CA VAL A 21 -17.22 -3.38 18.18
C VAL A 21 -17.78 -1.99 18.48
N THR A 22 -18.08 -1.19 17.44
CA THR A 22 -18.69 0.14 17.61
C THR A 22 -20.05 0.05 18.29
N LEU A 23 -20.88 -0.93 17.93
CA LEU A 23 -22.20 -1.12 18.55
C LEU A 23 -22.08 -1.48 20.04
N VAL A 24 -21.16 -2.37 20.40
CA VAL A 24 -20.91 -2.75 21.81
C VAL A 24 -20.30 -1.58 22.59
N ALA A 25 -19.43 -0.79 21.97
CA ALA A 25 -18.89 0.43 22.59
C ALA A 25 -20.00 1.43 22.91
N LEU A 26 -20.94 1.66 21.99
CA LEU A 26 -22.10 2.53 22.24
C LEU A 26 -23.00 1.99 23.35
N PHE A 27 -23.15 0.66 23.46
CA PHE A 27 -23.90 0.04 24.55
C PHE A 27 -23.32 0.38 25.93
N ALA A 28 -21.99 0.49 26.06
CA ALA A 28 -21.32 0.82 27.32
C ALA A 28 -21.79 2.16 27.93
N LEU A 29 -22.31 3.08 27.12
CA LEU A 29 -22.86 4.36 27.59
C LEU A 29 -24.15 4.21 28.42
N PHE A 30 -24.86 3.09 28.29
CA PHE A 30 -26.08 2.81 29.04
C PHE A 30 -25.80 2.13 30.40
N VAL A 31 -24.57 1.66 30.62
CA VAL A 31 -24.19 0.97 31.86
C VAL A 31 -23.68 1.98 32.89
N ARG A 32 -24.51 2.30 33.91
CA ARG A 32 -24.24 3.39 34.89
C ARG A 32 -22.84 3.39 35.50
N LYS A 33 -22.29 2.21 35.85
CA LYS A 33 -20.98 2.09 36.52
C LYS A 33 -19.80 2.50 35.63
N ILE A 34 -19.89 2.21 34.33
CA ILE A 34 -18.78 2.39 33.36
C ILE A 34 -19.06 3.48 32.33
N ARG A 35 -20.22 4.15 32.39
CA ARG A 35 -20.64 5.18 31.44
C ARG A 35 -19.60 6.30 31.27
N ARG A 36 -19.00 6.77 32.37
CA ARG A 36 -18.01 7.86 32.35
C ARG A 36 -16.72 7.46 31.60
N PRO A 37 -16.01 6.39 31.99
CA PRO A 37 -14.82 5.97 31.25
C PRO A 37 -15.15 5.57 29.80
N ALA A 38 -16.28 4.92 29.55
CA ALA A 38 -16.72 4.61 28.19
C ALA A 38 -16.96 5.87 27.33
N ALA A 39 -17.61 6.89 27.88
CA ALA A 39 -17.84 8.16 27.19
C ALA A 39 -16.53 8.91 26.89
N ILE A 40 -15.54 8.86 27.80
CA ILE A 40 -14.23 9.46 27.58
C ILE A 40 -13.50 8.74 26.44
N LEU A 41 -13.45 7.40 26.46
CA LEU A 41 -12.80 6.61 25.43
C LEU A 41 -13.46 6.81 24.06
N LEU A 42 -14.79 6.73 23.98
CA LEU A 42 -15.54 7.00 22.76
C LEU A 42 -15.32 8.43 22.27
N GLY A 43 -15.39 9.42 23.17
CA GLY A 43 -15.19 10.82 22.83
C GLY A 43 -13.80 11.06 22.25
N LEU A 44 -12.75 10.59 22.92
CA LEU A 44 -11.37 10.71 22.45
C LEU A 44 -11.15 9.96 21.12
N GLY A 45 -11.70 8.76 20.98
CA GLY A 45 -11.62 7.98 19.75
C GLY A 45 -12.29 8.68 18.57
N LEU A 46 -13.50 9.22 18.78
CA LEU A 46 -14.22 9.98 17.75
C LEU A 46 -13.55 11.30 17.42
N VAL A 47 -13.01 12.02 18.41
CA VAL A 47 -12.22 13.24 18.18
C VAL A 47 -10.98 12.92 17.35
N TRP A 48 -10.25 11.85 17.67
CA TRP A 48 -9.10 11.40 16.88
C TRP A 48 -9.49 11.07 15.44
N ILE A 49 -10.56 10.29 15.26
CA ILE A 49 -11.06 9.95 13.92
C ILE A 49 -11.43 11.22 13.16
N ALA A 50 -12.16 12.15 13.78
CA ALA A 50 -12.57 13.39 13.14
C ALA A 50 -11.38 14.29 12.76
N THR A 51 -10.38 14.43 13.63
CA THR A 51 -9.18 15.22 13.32
C THR A 51 -8.32 14.57 12.25
N SER A 52 -8.27 13.23 12.21
CA SER A 52 -7.62 12.44 11.17
C SER A 52 -8.38 12.39 9.84
N GLN A 53 -9.40 13.21 9.62
CA GLN A 53 -10.04 13.32 8.31
C GLN A 53 -9.57 14.53 7.52
N LEU A 54 -8.82 15.43 8.16
CA LEU A 54 -8.22 16.57 7.50
C LEU A 54 -7.14 16.06 6.53
N ASP A 55 -7.45 16.15 5.25
CA ASP A 55 -6.52 15.93 4.12
C ASP A 55 -5.94 14.51 3.96
N LEU A 56 -6.65 13.50 4.47
CA LEU A 56 -6.18 12.11 4.40
C LEU A 56 -6.66 11.38 3.13
N PRO A 57 -5.75 10.81 2.32
CA PRO A 57 -6.15 9.91 1.23
C PRO A 57 -6.78 8.64 1.82
N TYR A 58 -7.77 8.06 1.12
CA TYR A 58 -8.56 6.92 1.61
C TYR A 58 -7.70 5.74 2.05
N VAL A 59 -6.59 5.49 1.36
CA VAL A 59 -5.65 4.41 1.68
C VAL A 59 -4.90 4.59 2.98
N SER A 60 -4.79 5.82 3.47
CA SER A 60 -4.18 6.10 4.77
C SER A 60 -5.19 6.02 5.92
N VAL A 61 -6.50 5.93 5.63
CA VAL A 61 -7.55 5.90 6.66
C VAL A 61 -7.34 4.77 7.68
N PRO A 62 -7.15 3.49 7.30
CA PRO A 62 -6.98 2.42 8.28
C PRO A 62 -5.79 2.66 9.21
N ARG A 63 -4.68 3.19 8.68
CA ARG A 63 -3.46 3.44 9.45
C ARG A 63 -3.59 4.62 10.40
N VAL A 64 -4.13 5.75 9.93
CA VAL A 64 -4.17 6.98 10.75
C VAL A 64 -5.31 6.95 11.76
N GLN A 65 -6.40 6.23 11.47
CA GLN A 65 -7.51 6.07 12.41
C GLN A 65 -7.29 4.94 13.42
N ALA A 66 -6.29 4.06 13.24
CA ALA A 66 -6.03 2.94 14.14
C ALA A 66 -5.98 3.33 15.64
N PRO A 67 -5.34 4.44 16.07
CA PRO A 67 -5.37 4.84 17.48
C PRO A 67 -6.79 5.19 17.97
N GLY A 68 -7.60 5.88 17.16
CA GLY A 68 -8.99 6.19 17.48
C GLY A 68 -9.87 4.93 17.54
N LEU A 69 -9.67 3.99 16.61
CA LEU A 69 -10.35 2.69 16.59
C LEU A 69 -9.97 1.81 17.79
N LEU A 70 -8.72 1.90 18.26
CA LEU A 70 -8.29 1.23 19.49
C LEU A 70 -9.07 1.75 20.71
N LEU A 71 -9.26 3.07 20.83
CA LEU A 71 -10.04 3.66 21.92
C LEU A 71 -11.50 3.20 21.89
N ILE A 72 -12.09 3.07 20.71
CA ILE A 72 -13.44 2.50 20.53
C ILE A 72 -13.47 1.02 20.96
N THR A 73 -12.45 0.25 20.59
CA THR A 73 -12.30 -1.15 21.02
C THR A 73 -12.21 -1.28 22.54
N LEU A 74 -11.48 -0.39 23.21
CA LEU A 74 -11.40 -0.36 24.68
C LEU A 74 -12.76 0.00 25.31
N ALA A 75 -13.51 0.93 24.72
CA ALA A 75 -14.87 1.24 25.16
C ALA A 75 -15.82 0.03 24.99
N ALA A 76 -15.68 -0.74 23.91
CA ALA A 76 -16.42 -1.98 23.72
C ALA A 76 -16.09 -3.04 24.78
N ALA A 77 -14.80 -3.17 25.14
CA ALA A 77 -14.36 -4.08 26.19
C ALA A 77 -15.00 -3.75 27.54
N LEU A 78 -15.09 -2.46 27.90
CA LEU A 78 -15.87 -2.04 29.08
C LEU A 78 -17.35 -2.41 28.94
N GLY A 79 -17.93 -2.25 27.76
CA GLY A 79 -19.32 -2.63 27.48
C GLY A 79 -19.64 -4.07 27.87
N PHE A 80 -18.72 -5.01 27.65
CA PHE A 80 -18.88 -6.41 28.06
C PHE A 80 -19.01 -6.62 29.57
N GLU A 81 -18.39 -5.78 30.39
CA GLU A 81 -18.49 -5.86 31.86
C GLU A 81 -19.94 -5.60 32.35
N GLY A 82 -20.68 -4.78 31.59
CA GLY A 82 -22.08 -4.46 31.90
C GLY A 82 -23.11 -5.47 31.37
N LEU A 83 -22.68 -6.47 30.60
CA LEU A 83 -23.56 -7.44 29.96
C LEU A 83 -23.70 -8.71 30.82
N GLY A 84 -24.91 -9.28 30.87
CA GLY A 84 -25.12 -10.64 31.39
C GLY A 84 -24.61 -11.69 30.40
N LEU A 85 -24.37 -12.93 30.87
CA LEU A 85 -23.76 -14.01 30.07
C LEU A 85 -24.41 -14.20 28.69
N ARG A 86 -25.75 -14.28 28.61
CA ARG A 86 -26.47 -14.45 27.34
C ARG A 86 -26.24 -13.28 26.38
N THR A 87 -26.28 -12.05 26.88
CA THR A 87 -26.06 -10.86 26.06
C THR A 87 -24.60 -10.69 25.66
N SER A 88 -23.65 -11.13 26.50
CA SER A 88 -22.23 -11.17 26.16
C SER A 88 -21.96 -12.15 25.02
N VAL A 89 -22.62 -13.33 25.03
CA VAL A 89 -22.52 -14.29 23.92
C VAL A 89 -23.06 -13.68 22.62
N VAL A 90 -24.22 -13.02 22.66
CA VAL A 90 -24.78 -12.34 21.48
C VAL A 90 -23.85 -11.23 20.98
N ALA A 91 -23.33 -10.38 21.87
CA ALA A 91 -22.38 -9.33 21.53
C ALA A 91 -21.09 -9.89 20.90
N ALA A 92 -20.56 -10.99 21.45
CA ALA A 92 -19.41 -11.68 20.89
C ALA A 92 -19.70 -12.23 19.49
N LEU A 93 -20.87 -12.86 19.27
CA LEU A 93 -21.28 -13.34 17.95
C LEU A 93 -21.42 -12.21 16.92
N VAL A 94 -21.96 -11.05 17.33
CA VAL A 94 -22.04 -9.86 16.47
C VAL A 94 -20.65 -9.36 16.08
N ILE A 95 -19.72 -9.29 17.04
CA ILE A 95 -18.33 -8.91 16.76
C ILE A 95 -17.68 -9.92 15.82
N ILE A 96 -17.78 -11.22 16.11
CA ILE A 96 -17.21 -12.29 15.28
C ILE A 96 -17.79 -12.22 13.86
N GLY A 97 -19.11 -12.11 13.71
CA GLY A 97 -19.77 -11.96 12.43
C GLY A 97 -19.27 -10.74 11.65
N SER A 98 -19.10 -9.60 12.31
CA SER A 98 -18.53 -8.41 11.68
C SER A 98 -17.05 -8.59 11.31
N ALA A 99 -16.27 -9.27 12.15
CA ALA A 99 -14.85 -9.54 11.91
C ALA A 99 -14.63 -10.48 10.72
N ILE A 100 -15.51 -11.46 10.50
CA ILE A 100 -15.47 -12.35 9.32
C ILE A 100 -15.51 -11.54 8.02
N TYR A 101 -16.25 -10.42 8.00
CA TYR A 101 -16.32 -9.53 6.85
C TYR A 101 -15.10 -8.59 6.74
N THR A 102 -14.58 -8.12 7.88
CA THR A 102 -13.43 -7.21 7.91
C THR A 102 -12.10 -7.89 7.57
N VAL A 103 -11.87 -9.10 8.10
CA VAL A 103 -10.59 -9.81 8.03
C VAL A 103 -10.07 -10.00 6.59
N PRO A 104 -10.86 -10.47 5.61
CA PRO A 104 -10.38 -10.64 4.24
C PRO A 104 -9.79 -9.37 3.62
N THR A 105 -10.36 -8.21 3.96
CA THR A 105 -9.88 -6.91 3.46
C THR A 105 -8.56 -6.49 4.10
N LEU A 106 -8.41 -6.71 5.42
CA LEU A 106 -7.18 -6.36 6.14
C LEU A 106 -5.97 -7.19 5.68
N TRP A 107 -6.22 -8.41 5.20
CA TRP A 107 -5.20 -9.30 4.66
C TRP A 107 -5.17 -9.32 3.13
N ALA A 108 -5.96 -8.48 2.47
CA ALA A 108 -5.95 -8.37 1.02
C ALA A 108 -4.61 -7.80 0.58
N ARG A 109 -3.94 -8.53 -0.32
CA ARG A 109 -2.69 -8.07 -0.91
C ARG A 109 -2.93 -6.87 -1.83
N SER A 110 -1.98 -5.96 -1.83
CA SER A 110 -1.87 -4.80 -2.71
C SER A 110 -0.73 -4.99 -3.72
N ASN A 111 -0.67 -4.14 -4.76
CA ASN A 111 0.48 -4.12 -5.67
C ASN A 111 1.76 -3.63 -4.97
N SER A 112 1.64 -2.86 -3.88
CA SER A 112 2.79 -2.49 -3.03
C SER A 112 3.41 -3.72 -2.35
N ASP A 113 2.59 -4.70 -1.93
CA ASP A 113 3.11 -5.95 -1.35
C ASP A 113 3.85 -6.80 -2.40
N ASP A 114 3.37 -6.81 -3.65
CA ASP A 114 4.08 -7.48 -4.74
C ASP A 114 5.41 -6.79 -5.10
N GLU A 115 5.49 -5.46 -4.95
CA GLU A 115 6.73 -4.71 -5.15
C GLU A 115 7.73 -4.91 -4.00
N GLU A 116 7.25 -4.99 -2.75
CA GLU A 116 8.10 -5.37 -1.61
C GLU A 116 8.66 -6.78 -1.76
N ASP A 117 7.83 -7.75 -2.19
CA ASP A 117 8.29 -9.12 -2.49
C ASP A 117 9.38 -9.12 -3.58
N LEU A 118 9.20 -8.31 -4.63
CA LEU A 118 10.21 -8.14 -5.69
C LEU A 118 11.51 -7.56 -5.13
N LEU A 119 11.44 -6.57 -4.25
CA LEU A 119 12.62 -5.96 -3.62
C LEU A 119 13.36 -6.95 -2.74
N ARG A 120 12.64 -7.72 -1.91
CA ARG A 120 13.21 -8.77 -1.07
C ARG A 120 13.90 -9.82 -1.94
N LYS A 121 13.21 -10.30 -2.97
CA LYS A 121 13.78 -11.25 -3.94
C LYS A 121 15.01 -10.67 -4.65
N THR A 122 14.99 -9.38 -4.97
CA THR A 122 16.14 -8.71 -5.58
C THR A 122 17.34 -8.75 -4.65
N THR A 123 17.18 -8.39 -3.37
CA THR A 123 18.30 -8.40 -2.41
C THR A 123 18.89 -9.80 -2.20
N GLU A 124 18.07 -10.85 -2.29
CA GLU A 124 18.50 -12.26 -2.21
C GLU A 124 19.27 -12.73 -3.46
N LEU A 125 18.87 -12.25 -4.64
CA LEU A 125 19.41 -12.72 -5.93
C LEU A 125 20.59 -11.89 -6.43
N LEU A 126 20.76 -10.67 -5.93
CA LEU A 126 21.93 -9.86 -6.25
C LEU A 126 23.20 -10.54 -5.71
N PRO A 127 24.30 -10.50 -6.46
CA PRO A 127 25.55 -11.12 -6.03
C PRO A 127 26.13 -10.37 -4.82
N SER A 128 27.02 -11.02 -4.07
CA SER A 128 27.57 -10.46 -2.82
C SER A 128 28.54 -9.29 -3.05
N ASN A 129 29.11 -9.17 -4.25
CA ASN A 129 29.95 -8.04 -4.63
C ASN A 129 29.09 -6.82 -5.01
N SER A 130 29.69 -5.64 -4.91
CA SER A 130 29.02 -4.37 -5.27
C SER A 130 28.56 -4.36 -6.73
N VAL A 131 27.30 -3.97 -6.94
CA VAL A 131 26.65 -3.83 -8.26
C VAL A 131 26.12 -2.41 -8.50
N THR A 132 25.69 -2.14 -9.73
CA THR A 132 24.84 -0.98 -10.02
C THR A 132 23.39 -1.42 -10.15
N VAL A 133 22.51 -0.86 -9.32
CA VAL A 133 21.07 -1.11 -9.38
C VAL A 133 20.40 0.07 -10.09
N VAL A 134 19.72 -0.23 -11.18
CA VAL A 134 18.94 0.72 -11.98
C VAL A 134 17.47 0.50 -11.68
N ARG A 135 16.74 1.58 -11.47
CA ARG A 135 15.31 1.55 -11.13
C ARG A 135 14.65 2.86 -11.52
N ARG A 136 13.35 2.85 -11.78
CA ARG A 136 12.61 4.08 -12.13
C ARG A 136 12.71 5.10 -10.99
N GLY A 137 13.02 6.36 -11.27
CA GLY A 137 13.18 7.42 -10.26
C GLY A 137 12.66 8.79 -10.68
N TYR A 138 12.96 9.79 -9.85
CA TYR A 138 12.53 11.17 -10.01
C TYR A 138 13.10 11.84 -11.27
N GLU A 139 14.22 11.36 -11.79
CA GLU A 139 14.79 11.91 -13.03
C GLU A 139 14.09 11.37 -14.30
N ASP A 140 13.26 10.33 -14.19
CA ASP A 140 12.69 9.62 -15.34
C ASP A 140 11.41 10.29 -15.86
N HIS A 141 11.52 10.99 -16.99
CA HIS A 141 10.37 11.64 -17.63
C HIS A 141 9.53 10.66 -18.47
N PRO A 142 8.22 10.90 -18.62
CA PRO A 142 7.41 11.95 -17.99
C PRO A 142 7.37 11.83 -16.44
N LEU A 143 7.31 12.98 -15.75
CA LEU A 143 7.28 12.99 -14.29
C LEU A 143 5.89 12.58 -13.82
N GLU A 144 5.84 11.41 -13.18
CA GLU A 144 4.62 10.86 -12.60
C GLU A 144 4.97 10.50 -11.14
N PRO A 145 4.91 11.49 -10.22
CA PRO A 145 5.53 11.42 -8.90
C PRO A 145 4.91 10.40 -7.94
N ALA A 146 3.90 9.63 -8.36
CA ALA A 146 3.33 8.60 -7.52
C ALA A 146 4.38 7.53 -7.22
N HIS A 147 4.67 7.35 -5.93
CA HIS A 147 5.51 6.29 -5.39
C HIS A 147 6.88 6.20 -6.06
N LEU A 148 7.61 7.31 -6.22
CA LEU A 148 9.02 7.28 -6.65
C LEU A 148 10.01 7.11 -5.48
N ASP A 149 9.52 7.12 -4.25
CA ASP A 149 10.31 6.77 -3.07
C ASP A 149 10.55 5.26 -3.04
N TRP A 150 11.74 4.87 -3.44
CA TRP A 150 12.24 3.51 -3.30
C TRP A 150 12.95 3.37 -1.95
N PRO A 151 12.91 2.19 -1.31
CA PRO A 151 13.76 1.90 -0.17
C PRO A 151 15.21 1.66 -0.62
N ASP A 152 15.82 2.67 -1.27
CA ASP A 152 17.19 2.61 -1.80
C ASP A 152 18.21 2.25 -0.70
N TYR A 153 17.86 2.51 0.57
CA TYR A 153 18.65 2.12 1.74
C TYR A 153 18.90 0.59 1.84
N TRP A 154 18.09 -0.27 1.21
CA TRP A 154 18.32 -1.72 1.15
C TRP A 154 19.56 -2.10 0.34
N PHE A 155 20.00 -1.20 -0.54
CA PHE A 155 21.15 -1.37 -1.43
C PHE A 155 22.37 -0.57 -0.96
N GLN A 156 22.27 0.13 0.17
CA GLN A 156 23.31 0.99 0.72
C GLN A 156 23.82 0.47 2.09
N PRO A 157 24.97 0.96 2.59
CA PRO A 157 25.48 0.54 3.87
C PRO A 157 24.47 0.85 5.00
N PRO A 158 24.33 -0.02 6.01
CA PRO A 158 25.14 -1.21 6.31
C PRO A 158 24.71 -2.49 5.57
N PHE A 159 23.63 -2.46 4.79
CA PHE A 159 23.04 -3.67 4.21
C PHE A 159 23.83 -4.18 3.01
N ARG A 160 24.21 -3.28 2.09
CA ARG A 160 24.96 -3.58 0.86
C ARG A 160 25.86 -2.39 0.49
N ASP A 161 26.75 -2.54 -0.50
CA ASP A 161 27.59 -1.45 -1.03
C ASP A 161 27.29 -1.22 -2.51
N ASP A 162 26.01 -1.22 -2.88
CA ASP A 162 25.59 -1.07 -4.27
C ASP A 162 25.36 0.41 -4.62
N LYS A 163 25.46 0.69 -5.93
CA LYS A 163 25.21 2.01 -6.48
C LYS A 163 23.82 2.05 -7.10
N VAL A 164 22.90 2.80 -6.50
CA VAL A 164 21.55 2.98 -7.06
C VAL A 164 21.52 4.15 -8.05
N ARG A 165 20.83 3.96 -9.18
CA ARG A 165 20.67 4.96 -10.25
C ARG A 165 19.25 4.96 -10.83
N ASP A 166 18.73 6.15 -11.06
CA ASP A 166 17.57 6.39 -11.92
C ASP A 166 17.87 5.96 -13.36
N ILE A 167 16.84 5.58 -14.12
CA ILE A 167 17.02 5.07 -15.49
C ILE A 167 17.70 6.13 -16.37
N LYS A 168 17.19 7.36 -16.40
CA LYS A 168 17.73 8.48 -17.18
C LYS A 168 19.20 8.74 -16.86
N ARG A 169 19.56 8.72 -15.58
CA ARG A 169 20.94 8.92 -15.15
C ARG A 169 21.85 7.82 -15.67
N PHE A 170 21.40 6.57 -15.59
CA PHE A 170 22.12 5.44 -16.18
C PHE A 170 22.21 5.56 -17.71
N LEU A 171 21.11 5.86 -18.41
CA LEU A 171 21.08 6.01 -19.87
C LEU A 171 21.99 7.13 -20.38
N SER A 172 22.17 8.20 -19.60
CA SER A 172 23.03 9.33 -19.98
C SER A 172 24.52 8.99 -20.00
N LYS A 173 24.96 8.10 -19.10
CA LYS A 173 26.35 7.66 -18.97
C LYS A 173 26.38 6.19 -18.50
N PRO A 174 26.10 5.23 -19.40
CA PRO A 174 26.11 3.82 -19.06
C PRO A 174 27.52 3.40 -18.63
N ASN A 175 27.62 2.68 -17.52
CA ASN A 175 28.88 2.15 -17.01
C ASN A 175 28.65 0.70 -16.59
N PHE A 176 29.52 -0.19 -17.08
CA PHE A 176 29.48 -1.64 -16.85
C PHE A 176 30.74 -2.16 -16.15
N ASP A 177 31.50 -1.29 -15.48
CA ASP A 177 32.66 -1.67 -14.65
C ASP A 177 32.26 -2.60 -13.50
N LYS A 178 31.00 -2.50 -13.08
CA LYS A 178 30.32 -3.43 -12.17
C LYS A 178 29.10 -4.04 -12.87
N PRO A 179 28.67 -5.26 -12.50
CA PRO A 179 27.42 -5.81 -12.99
C PRO A 179 26.25 -4.84 -12.76
N VAL A 180 25.40 -4.70 -13.78
CA VAL A 180 24.25 -3.79 -13.75
C VAL A 180 22.97 -4.60 -13.72
N TYR A 181 22.09 -4.26 -12.79
CA TYR A 181 20.79 -4.90 -12.66
C TYR A 181 19.68 -3.85 -12.71
N PHE A 182 18.58 -4.17 -13.37
CA PHE A 182 17.39 -3.34 -13.47
C PHE A 182 16.24 -3.98 -12.69
N ILE A 183 15.65 -3.21 -11.78
CA ILE A 183 14.42 -3.57 -11.07
C ILE A 183 13.24 -3.00 -11.85
N LYS A 184 12.56 -3.88 -12.59
CA LYS A 184 11.30 -3.57 -13.27
C LYS A 184 10.15 -3.80 -12.29
N GLY A 185 9.82 -2.79 -11.50
CA GLY A 185 8.71 -2.82 -10.55
C GLY A 185 7.36 -2.52 -11.20
N ILE A 186 6.30 -2.59 -10.38
CA ILE A 186 4.94 -2.19 -10.80
C ILE A 186 4.91 -0.72 -11.22
N ARG A 187 5.85 0.08 -10.69
CA ARG A 187 6.05 1.48 -11.05
C ARG A 187 6.35 1.71 -12.52
N CYS A 188 6.84 0.73 -13.27
CA CYS A 188 6.97 0.87 -14.73
C CYS A 188 5.61 0.86 -15.44
N PHE A 189 4.51 0.48 -14.77
CA PHE A 189 3.17 0.42 -15.35
C PHE A 189 2.24 1.53 -14.82
N TYR A 190 2.69 2.37 -13.89
CA TYR A 190 1.95 3.58 -13.54
C TYR A 190 2.15 4.66 -14.59
N ARG A 191 1.04 5.22 -15.05
CA ARG A 191 0.99 6.34 -15.99
C ARG A 191 -0.06 7.37 -15.59
N LYS A 192 -0.01 8.55 -16.21
CA LYS A 192 -1.14 9.50 -16.16
C LYS A 192 -2.42 8.79 -16.59
N CYS A 193 -3.53 8.96 -15.85
CA CYS A 193 -4.79 8.32 -16.24
C CYS A 193 -5.18 8.64 -17.68
N GLY A 194 -5.45 7.58 -18.47
CA GLY A 194 -5.73 7.63 -19.90
C GLY A 194 -4.54 7.23 -20.80
N GLU A 195 -3.32 7.30 -20.28
CA GLU A 195 -2.13 6.76 -20.94
C GLU A 195 -2.08 5.23 -20.79
N ARG A 196 -1.52 4.55 -21.79
CA ARG A 196 -1.40 3.08 -21.84
C ARG A 196 0.04 2.63 -22.04
N GLY A 197 0.28 1.35 -21.75
CA GLY A 197 1.58 0.72 -21.85
C GLY A 197 2.57 1.10 -20.75
N GLU A 198 3.74 0.49 -20.81
CA GLU A 198 4.84 0.71 -19.87
C GLU A 198 5.40 2.14 -19.97
N HIS A 199 6.02 2.61 -18.90
CA HIS A 199 6.65 3.92 -18.80
C HIS A 199 7.76 4.05 -19.85
N PRO A 200 7.85 5.19 -20.57
CA PRO A 200 8.81 5.38 -21.65
C PRO A 200 10.26 5.12 -21.23
N ALA A 201 10.65 5.50 -20.01
CA ALA A 201 11.99 5.25 -19.51
C ALA A 201 12.29 3.75 -19.35
N CYS A 202 11.34 2.97 -18.83
CA CYS A 202 11.53 1.52 -18.66
C CYS A 202 11.60 0.82 -20.04
N LEU A 203 10.75 1.23 -20.99
CA LEU A 203 10.83 0.77 -22.38
C LEU A 203 12.16 1.12 -23.05
N GLU A 204 12.65 2.34 -22.85
CA GLU A 204 13.90 2.81 -23.45
C GLU A 204 15.11 2.02 -22.96
N LEU A 205 15.12 1.59 -21.70
CA LEU A 205 16.17 0.71 -21.17
C LEU A 205 16.22 -0.62 -21.95
N GLY A 206 15.07 -1.26 -22.18
CA GLY A 206 14.97 -2.49 -22.99
C GLY A 206 15.26 -2.28 -24.48
N ARG A 207 15.07 -1.06 -25.00
CA ARG A 207 15.44 -0.71 -26.37
C ARG A 207 16.95 -0.52 -26.54
N ARG A 208 17.66 0.01 -25.55
CA ARG A 208 19.12 0.25 -25.66
C ARG A 208 19.98 -0.92 -25.21
N PHE A 209 19.47 -1.76 -24.32
CA PHE A 209 20.22 -2.85 -23.70
C PHE A 209 19.52 -4.19 -23.87
N THR A 210 20.27 -5.26 -23.74
CA THR A 210 19.71 -6.61 -23.62
C THR A 210 19.39 -6.84 -22.14
N LEU A 211 18.11 -7.04 -21.82
CA LEU A 211 17.65 -7.34 -20.47
C LEU A 211 17.55 -8.85 -20.29
N LYS A 212 18.57 -9.46 -19.68
CA LYS A 212 18.57 -10.90 -19.39
C LYS A 212 17.77 -11.13 -18.09
N PRO A 213 16.67 -11.91 -18.12
CA PRO A 213 15.88 -12.14 -16.92
C PRO A 213 16.68 -12.93 -15.88
N VAL A 214 16.70 -12.44 -14.65
CA VAL A 214 17.22 -13.15 -13.48
C VAL A 214 16.05 -13.72 -12.68
N TYR A 215 14.99 -12.91 -12.54
CA TYR A 215 13.73 -13.29 -11.92
C TYR A 215 12.60 -12.49 -12.55
N VAL A 216 11.51 -13.15 -12.90
CA VAL A 216 10.33 -12.52 -13.50
C VAL A 216 9.08 -13.15 -12.89
N LYS A 217 8.06 -12.33 -12.66
CA LYS A 217 6.75 -12.72 -12.17
C LYS A 217 5.68 -11.86 -12.84
N GLU A 218 4.56 -12.48 -13.17
CA GLU A 218 3.34 -11.78 -13.55
C GLU A 218 2.50 -11.49 -12.30
N VAL A 219 2.06 -10.23 -12.16
CA VAL A 219 1.18 -9.81 -11.06
C VAL A 219 -0.09 -9.17 -11.60
N PRO A 220 -1.29 -9.54 -11.08
CA PRO A 220 -2.52 -8.88 -11.48
C PRO A 220 -2.58 -7.46 -10.90
N LEU A 221 -3.45 -6.63 -11.46
CA LEU A 221 -3.90 -5.43 -10.77
C LEU A 221 -4.63 -5.82 -9.48
N ARG A 222 -4.10 -5.43 -8.32
CA ARG A 222 -4.70 -5.71 -7.02
C ARG A 222 -5.54 -4.53 -6.56
N ARG A 223 -6.84 -4.77 -6.40
CA ARG A 223 -7.78 -3.77 -5.92
C ARG A 223 -8.12 -4.09 -4.47
N LEU A 224 -7.85 -3.12 -3.59
CA LEU A 224 -8.32 -3.23 -2.21
C LEU A 224 -9.84 -3.00 -2.20
N PRO A 225 -10.61 -3.81 -1.44
CA PRO A 225 -12.06 -3.65 -1.31
C PRO A 225 -12.40 -2.48 -0.37
N ILE A 226 -11.91 -1.29 -0.72
CA ILE A 226 -12.27 -0.04 -0.07
C ILE A 226 -13.55 0.44 -0.74
N ASP A 227 -14.60 0.60 0.07
CA ASP A 227 -15.95 0.95 -0.37
C ASP A 227 -16.00 2.38 -0.92
N ARG A 228 -15.60 2.53 -2.18
CA ARG A 228 -15.82 3.75 -2.95
C ARG A 228 -15.87 3.50 -4.44
N ASN A 229 -16.61 4.37 -5.12
CA ASN A 229 -16.54 4.50 -6.56
C ASN A 229 -15.24 5.24 -6.93
N LEU A 230 -14.27 4.51 -7.47
CA LEU A 230 -13.12 5.14 -8.12
C LEU A 230 -13.59 5.90 -9.37
N ALA A 231 -13.04 7.08 -9.60
CA ALA A 231 -13.33 7.84 -10.83
C ALA A 231 -12.86 7.12 -12.09
N ASN A 232 -11.81 6.29 -11.97
CA ASN A 232 -11.32 5.40 -13.01
C ASN A 232 -10.96 4.04 -12.37
N PRO A 233 -11.39 2.89 -12.95
CA PRO A 233 -11.10 1.56 -12.39
C PRO A 233 -9.61 1.20 -12.34
N LEU A 234 -8.79 1.89 -13.15
CA LEU A 234 -7.33 1.75 -13.17
C LEU A 234 -6.63 2.72 -12.22
N SER A 235 -7.36 3.61 -11.53
CA SER A 235 -6.75 4.58 -10.63
C SER A 235 -6.03 3.90 -9.48
N ASP A 236 -4.80 4.36 -9.26
CA ASP A 236 -4.06 4.03 -8.06
C ASP A 236 -4.57 4.89 -6.91
N MET A 237 -5.42 4.28 -6.08
CA MET A 237 -5.86 4.93 -4.86
C MET A 237 -6.50 6.30 -5.19
N ASP A 238 -6.13 7.37 -4.47
CA ASP A 238 -6.74 8.71 -4.54
C ASP A 238 -6.10 9.62 -5.61
N PHE A 239 -5.08 9.13 -6.29
CA PHE A 239 -4.22 9.97 -7.11
C PHE A 239 -4.69 10.01 -8.57
N ARG A 240 -4.25 11.03 -9.31
CA ARG A 240 -4.52 11.20 -10.75
C ARG A 240 -3.66 10.28 -11.64
N TRP A 241 -3.17 9.20 -11.07
CA TRP A 241 -2.29 8.22 -11.71
C TRP A 241 -3.03 6.89 -11.78
N CYS A 242 -2.85 6.19 -12.88
CA CYS A 242 -3.52 4.95 -13.15
C CYS A 242 -2.50 3.90 -13.56
N TYR A 243 -2.81 2.64 -13.30
CA TYR A 243 -2.14 1.55 -13.98
C TYR A 243 -2.47 1.60 -15.46
N SER A 244 -1.52 1.17 -16.28
CA SER A 244 -1.61 1.29 -17.73
C SER A 244 -2.58 0.30 -18.39
N ASP A 245 -2.96 -0.76 -17.67
CA ASP A 245 -3.94 -1.78 -18.07
C ASP A 245 -4.48 -2.54 -16.83
N ASP A 246 -5.34 -3.53 -17.01
CA ASP A 246 -5.84 -4.43 -15.94
C ASP A 246 -4.83 -5.54 -15.56
N GLY A 247 -3.67 -5.57 -16.22
CA GLY A 247 -2.64 -6.59 -16.08
C GLY A 247 -2.93 -7.88 -16.87
N PRO A 248 -2.17 -8.96 -16.64
CA PRO A 248 -1.06 -9.06 -15.69
C PRO A 248 0.12 -8.17 -16.08
N PHE A 249 0.84 -7.67 -15.07
CA PHE A 249 2.06 -6.89 -15.24
C PHE A 249 3.28 -7.78 -15.03
N GLU A 250 4.19 -7.78 -16.00
CA GLU A 250 5.47 -8.44 -15.88
C GLU A 250 6.45 -7.58 -15.06
N ILE A 251 6.72 -7.99 -13.83
CA ILE A 251 7.70 -7.36 -12.94
C ILE A 251 8.88 -8.31 -12.71
N GLY A 252 10.06 -7.75 -12.40
CA GLY A 252 11.23 -8.61 -12.24
C GLY A 252 12.56 -7.90 -12.04
N LEU A 253 13.58 -8.74 -11.85
CA LEU A 253 14.99 -8.38 -11.82
C LEU A 253 15.64 -8.83 -13.13
N PHE A 254 16.29 -7.89 -13.81
CA PHE A 254 16.95 -8.13 -15.08
C PHE A 254 18.42 -7.75 -14.98
N GLN A 255 19.32 -8.60 -15.48
CA GLN A 255 20.70 -8.21 -15.71
C GLN A 255 20.76 -7.39 -16.99
N VAL A 256 21.31 -6.19 -16.90
CA VAL A 256 21.45 -5.27 -18.03
C VAL A 256 22.77 -5.57 -18.74
N LEU A 257 22.70 -5.93 -20.01
CA LEU A 257 23.85 -6.23 -20.84
C LEU A 257 23.92 -5.24 -22.02
N PRO A 258 25.11 -4.80 -22.46
CA PRO A 258 25.26 -4.08 -23.71
C PRO A 258 24.63 -4.86 -24.86
N LYS A 259 23.89 -4.19 -25.75
CA LYS A 259 23.51 -4.83 -27.02
C LYS A 259 24.78 -5.04 -27.84
N SER A 260 25.04 -6.29 -28.24
CA SER A 260 26.05 -6.53 -29.27
C SER A 260 25.67 -5.73 -30.51
N PRO A 261 26.62 -5.09 -31.21
CA PRO A 261 26.34 -4.53 -32.51
C PRO A 261 25.78 -5.66 -33.39
N SER A 262 24.58 -5.46 -33.93
CA SER A 262 24.02 -6.33 -34.95
C SER A 262 24.98 -6.33 -36.12
N ASN A 263 25.58 -7.49 -36.42
CA ASN A 263 26.30 -7.73 -37.67
C ASN A 263 25.37 -7.53 -38.86
#